data_AF-A0A4U7DL09-F1
#
_entry.id   AF-A0A4U7DL09-F1
#
_cell.length_a   1.000
_cell.length_b   1.000
_cell.length_c   1.000
_cell.angle_alpha   90.00
_cell.angle_beta   90.00
_cell.angle_gamma   90.00
#
_symmetry.space_group_name_H-M   'P 1'
#
loop_
_entity.id
_entity.type
_entity.pdbx_description
1 polymer ?
#
loop_
_entity_poly.entity_id
_entity_poly.type
_entity_poly.pdbx_seq_one_letter_code
_entity_poly.pdbx_strand_id
1 'polypeptide(L)'
;MGDVTLVVVAGTTETAAIDGISAAGADPDLRVHTPSADLEIVASGRPAPGSPVPVSPGGCPTPAVVTRAVRELLGTESLPAEFVDAGLGAPTAAATRGVGAAPGGDVRDPEPVPGAATVFERARSLAPDLAASGSGDDAGGEGTTELLVAETIPGGTTTALGVLTALGERAAVSSSLPANPIERKRRVVAEGLDASGLDPGGAAGDPIEAVRLAGDPVLAAVAGLLVGCADEEVDITLAGGTQLAAAAALARHAGVDRRLPLATTSLVADDPTADLPALAADLDLTLAAADPGFAEGDHPALAAYARGEAKEGVGMGGTLALAERAGVADDAVRDRIAAVTDRLLAERAPRDPDGSTPTSGGDPP
;
A
#
# COMPACT_ATOMS: atom_id res chain seq x y z
N MET A 1 -2.60 -23.99 3.65
CA MET A 1 -1.96 -22.67 3.78
C MET A 1 -1.73 -22.47 5.26
N GLY A 2 -0.58 -21.97 5.71
CA GLY A 2 -0.44 -21.53 7.11
C GLY A 2 -1.42 -20.40 7.40
N ASP A 3 -1.58 -20.03 8.66
CA ASP A 3 -2.45 -18.90 9.04
C ASP A 3 -1.77 -17.61 8.57
N VAL A 4 -2.38 -16.92 7.59
CA VAL A 4 -1.86 -15.67 7.02
C VAL A 4 -2.77 -14.52 7.41
N THR A 5 -2.22 -13.47 8.02
CA THR A 5 -2.94 -12.22 8.30
C THR A 5 -2.43 -11.13 7.37
N LEU A 6 -3.34 -10.49 6.62
CA LEU A 6 -3.02 -9.29 5.87
C LEU A 6 -2.92 -8.10 6.84
N VAL A 7 -1.79 -7.42 6.87
CA VAL A 7 -1.62 -6.19 7.65
C VAL A 7 -1.43 -5.03 6.69
N VAL A 8 -2.35 -4.06 6.66
CA VAL A 8 -2.21 -2.87 5.81
C VAL A 8 -1.84 -1.67 6.67
N VAL A 9 -0.64 -1.12 6.44
CA VAL A 9 -0.16 0.10 7.08
C VAL A 9 -0.54 1.30 6.22
N ALA A 10 -1.33 2.22 6.77
CA ALA A 10 -1.91 3.32 6.02
C ALA A 10 -1.45 4.68 6.57
N GLY A 11 -1.20 5.62 5.67
CA GLY A 11 -0.82 6.97 6.05
C GLY A 11 -0.86 7.94 4.88
N THR A 12 -0.65 9.21 5.19
CA THR A 12 -0.61 10.30 4.21
C THR A 12 0.69 11.08 4.32
N THR A 13 1.09 11.73 3.23
CA THR A 13 2.22 12.67 3.21
C THR A 13 1.88 13.87 2.34
N GLU A 14 2.29 15.06 2.75
CA GLU A 14 2.18 16.28 1.93
C GLU A 14 3.02 16.19 0.66
N THR A 15 4.04 15.32 0.61
CA THR A 15 4.81 15.00 -0.60
C THR A 15 3.90 14.66 -1.77
N ALA A 16 2.80 13.94 -1.53
CA ALA A 16 1.84 13.58 -2.58
C ALA A 16 1.13 14.78 -3.23
N ALA A 17 1.24 15.99 -2.66
CA ALA A 17 0.74 17.23 -3.25
C ALA A 17 1.66 17.84 -4.30
N ILE A 18 2.88 17.32 -4.46
CA ILE A 18 3.80 17.79 -5.50
C ILE A 18 3.27 17.34 -6.87
N ASP A 19 3.11 18.29 -7.78
CA ASP A 19 2.55 18.02 -9.10
C ASP A 19 3.37 16.99 -9.87
N GLY A 20 2.69 15.99 -10.43
CA GLY A 20 3.24 15.04 -11.40
C GLY A 20 4.25 14.03 -10.86
N ILE A 21 4.26 13.74 -9.55
CA ILE A 21 5.05 12.63 -8.99
C ILE A 21 4.22 11.38 -8.63
N SER A 22 2.90 11.51 -8.53
CA SER A 22 1.97 10.43 -8.15
C SER A 22 0.67 10.51 -8.95
N ALA A 23 0.14 9.35 -9.36
CA ALA A 23 -1.23 9.24 -9.87
C ALA A 23 -2.26 9.19 -8.73
N ALA A 24 -1.90 8.52 -7.64
CA ALA A 24 -2.66 8.52 -6.40
C ALA A 24 -2.60 9.93 -5.79
N GLY A 25 -3.75 10.60 -5.70
CA GLY A 25 -3.85 11.95 -5.12
C GLY A 25 -3.66 13.13 -6.08
N ALA A 26 -3.86 12.92 -7.39
CA ALA A 26 -3.95 14.01 -8.39
C ALA A 26 -5.11 14.99 -8.08
N ASP A 27 -6.16 14.50 -7.44
CA ASP A 27 -7.20 15.33 -6.84
C ASP A 27 -6.89 15.51 -5.34
N PRO A 28 -6.82 16.75 -4.82
CA PRO A 28 -6.49 17.01 -3.42
C PRO A 28 -7.43 16.35 -2.41
N ASP A 29 -8.72 16.29 -2.69
CA ASP A 29 -9.70 15.67 -1.80
C ASP A 29 -9.52 14.14 -1.85
N LEU A 30 -9.37 13.56 -3.05
CA LEU A 30 -9.08 12.13 -3.18
C LEU A 30 -7.77 11.75 -2.48
N ARG A 31 -6.74 12.60 -2.53
CA ARG A 31 -5.42 12.33 -1.94
C ARG A 31 -5.51 12.03 -0.44
N VAL A 32 -6.23 12.86 0.30
CA VAL A 32 -6.34 12.75 1.77
C VAL A 32 -7.22 11.55 2.16
N HIS A 33 -8.23 11.25 1.34
CA HIS A 33 -9.18 10.15 1.59
C HIS A 33 -8.72 8.78 1.08
N THR A 34 -7.76 8.71 0.16
CA THR A 34 -7.36 7.45 -0.50
C THR A 34 -6.96 6.36 0.49
N PRO A 35 -6.02 6.59 1.43
CA PRO A 35 -5.65 5.56 2.40
C PRO A 35 -6.83 5.05 3.23
N SER A 36 -7.68 5.96 3.72
CA SER A 36 -8.86 5.60 4.52
C SER A 36 -9.87 4.77 3.73
N ALA A 37 -10.12 5.16 2.47
CA ALA A 37 -11.02 4.44 1.57
C ALA A 37 -10.45 3.07 1.16
N ASP A 38 -9.13 2.94 0.98
CA ASP A 38 -8.47 1.66 0.70
C ASP A 38 -8.67 0.68 1.85
N LEU A 39 -8.48 1.11 3.10
CA LEU A 39 -8.75 0.26 4.27
C LEU A 39 -10.21 -0.19 4.33
N GLU A 40 -11.13 0.73 4.10
CA GLU A 40 -12.57 0.46 4.12
C GLU A 40 -13.00 -0.52 3.01
N ILE A 41 -12.44 -0.38 1.81
CA ILE A 41 -12.65 -1.31 0.69
C ILE A 41 -12.12 -2.68 1.04
N VAL A 42 -10.90 -2.80 1.57
CA VAL A 42 -10.34 -4.09 1.99
C VAL A 42 -11.23 -4.71 3.07
N ALA A 43 -11.56 -3.97 4.12
CA ALA A 43 -12.34 -4.44 5.28
C ALA A 43 -13.76 -4.86 4.89
N SER A 44 -14.52 -3.96 4.29
CA SER A 44 -15.97 -4.05 4.15
C SER A 44 -16.47 -4.16 2.70
N GLY A 45 -15.55 -4.06 1.73
CA GLY A 45 -15.87 -4.14 0.31
C GLY A 45 -16.38 -2.86 -0.30
N ARG A 46 -16.39 -1.74 0.44
CA ARG A 46 -16.75 -0.38 0.00
C ARG A 46 -16.19 0.72 0.93
N PRO A 47 -16.00 1.95 0.45
CA PRO A 47 -15.71 3.10 1.30
C PRO A 47 -16.85 3.41 2.29
N ALA A 48 -16.56 4.20 3.31
CA ALA A 48 -17.55 4.77 4.22
C ALA A 48 -18.56 5.65 3.44
N PRO A 49 -19.81 5.80 3.95
CA PRO A 49 -20.80 6.66 3.31
C PRO A 49 -20.27 8.09 3.10
N GLY A 50 -20.23 8.54 1.84
CA GLY A 50 -19.74 9.87 1.46
C GLY A 50 -18.25 9.92 1.14
N SER A 51 -17.48 8.85 1.38
CA SER A 51 -16.10 8.72 0.92
C SER A 51 -16.06 8.33 -0.56
N PRO A 52 -15.22 8.97 -1.38
CA PRO A 52 -15.08 8.60 -2.79
C PRO A 52 -14.31 7.28 -2.93
N VAL A 53 -14.66 6.49 -3.95
CA VAL A 53 -13.80 5.38 -4.39
C VAL A 53 -12.57 5.98 -5.07
N PRO A 54 -11.34 5.67 -4.62
CA PRO A 54 -10.15 6.20 -5.25
C PRO A 54 -10.00 5.63 -6.67
N VAL A 55 -9.90 6.54 -7.64
CA VAL A 55 -9.72 6.23 -9.06
C VAL A 55 -8.69 7.21 -9.60
N SER A 56 -7.72 6.73 -10.36
CA SER A 56 -6.73 7.57 -11.01
C SER A 56 -7.38 8.48 -12.09
N PRO A 57 -6.70 9.54 -12.54
CA PRO A 57 -7.21 10.36 -13.65
C PRO A 57 -7.49 9.58 -14.95
N GLY A 58 -6.82 8.44 -15.17
CA GLY A 58 -7.02 7.55 -16.32
C GLY A 58 -8.20 6.57 -16.16
N GLY A 59 -8.86 6.58 -15.00
CA GLY A 59 -10.00 5.70 -14.71
C GLY A 59 -9.62 4.36 -14.06
N CYS A 60 -8.33 4.08 -13.81
CA CYS A 60 -7.92 2.90 -13.06
C CYS A 60 -8.40 2.97 -11.59
N PRO A 61 -9.16 2.00 -11.08
CA PRO A 61 -9.53 1.96 -9.67
C PRO A 61 -8.31 1.68 -8.79
N THR A 62 -8.45 1.92 -7.48
CA THR A 62 -7.43 1.59 -6.49
C THR A 62 -7.06 0.11 -6.48
N PRO A 63 -5.77 -0.24 -6.29
CA PRO A 63 -5.32 -1.61 -5.99
C PRO A 63 -6.09 -2.31 -4.85
N ALA A 64 -6.72 -1.56 -3.92
CA ALA A 64 -7.58 -2.13 -2.88
C ALA A 64 -8.71 -3.01 -3.46
N VAL A 65 -9.16 -2.73 -4.68
CA VAL A 65 -10.14 -3.55 -5.41
C VAL A 65 -9.59 -4.96 -5.65
N VAL A 66 -8.33 -5.08 -6.04
CA VAL A 66 -7.69 -6.37 -6.33
C VAL A 66 -7.46 -7.15 -5.05
N THR A 67 -6.91 -6.50 -4.03
CA THR A 67 -6.76 -7.08 -2.68
C THR A 67 -8.10 -7.57 -2.15
N ARG A 68 -9.17 -6.77 -2.29
CA ARG A 68 -10.52 -7.16 -1.87
C ARG A 68 -11.06 -8.35 -2.67
N ALA A 69 -10.88 -8.35 -3.98
CA ALA A 69 -11.34 -9.44 -4.86
C ALA A 69 -10.69 -10.77 -4.45
N VAL A 70 -9.38 -10.78 -4.22
CA VAL A 70 -8.66 -11.97 -3.75
C VAL A 70 -9.15 -12.42 -2.37
N ARG A 71 -9.30 -11.49 -1.42
CA ARG A 71 -9.84 -11.81 -0.09
C ARG A 71 -11.23 -12.44 -0.16
N GLU A 72 -12.09 -11.99 -1.07
CA GLU A 72 -13.42 -12.58 -1.27
C GLU A 72 -13.36 -13.97 -1.91
N LEU A 73 -12.37 -14.25 -2.78
CA LEU A 73 -12.16 -15.57 -3.38
C LEU A 73 -11.59 -16.59 -2.39
N LEU A 74 -10.66 -16.16 -1.54
CA LEU A 74 -10.05 -17.00 -0.51
C LEU A 74 -10.96 -17.17 0.73
N GLY A 75 -11.93 -16.27 0.90
CA GLY A 75 -12.76 -16.17 2.09
C GLY A 75 -12.18 -15.13 3.06
N THR A 76 -12.99 -14.14 3.44
CA THR A 76 -12.54 -13.01 4.29
C THR A 76 -12.09 -13.44 5.69
N GLU A 77 -12.63 -14.55 6.19
CA GLU A 77 -12.24 -15.16 7.47
C GLU A 77 -10.95 -15.99 7.33
N SER A 78 -10.65 -16.50 6.14
CA SER A 78 -9.44 -17.28 5.86
C SER A 78 -8.23 -16.41 5.53
N LEU A 79 -8.46 -15.13 5.19
CA LEU A 79 -7.43 -14.10 5.07
C LEU A 79 -7.88 -12.87 5.87
N PRO A 80 -7.81 -12.92 7.22
CA PRO A 80 -8.13 -11.79 8.07
C PRO A 80 -7.27 -10.58 7.72
N ALA A 81 -7.81 -9.38 7.95
CA ALA A 81 -7.12 -8.12 7.69
C ALA A 81 -7.06 -7.27 8.95
N GLU A 82 -5.86 -6.86 9.31
CA GLU A 82 -5.56 -5.91 10.39
C GLU A 82 -5.03 -4.60 9.77
N PHE A 83 -5.36 -3.48 10.39
CA PHE A 83 -5.05 -2.16 9.84
C PHE A 83 -4.24 -1.34 10.85
N VAL A 84 -3.14 -0.75 10.38
CA VAL A 84 -2.29 0.11 11.21
C VAL A 84 -2.40 1.54 10.70
N ASP A 85 -2.82 2.46 11.57
CA ASP A 85 -2.84 3.89 11.29
C ASP A 85 -1.48 4.50 11.63
N ALA A 86 -0.73 4.77 10.57
CA ALA A 86 0.57 5.43 10.59
C ALA A 86 0.47 6.89 10.10
N GLY A 87 -0.67 7.56 10.28
CA GLY A 87 -0.84 8.98 9.97
C GLY A 87 -1.84 9.23 8.86
N LEU A 88 -3.06 8.70 9.02
CA LEU A 88 -4.19 9.00 8.13
C LEU A 88 -4.55 10.48 8.15
N GLY A 89 -4.72 11.08 6.97
CA GLY A 89 -5.13 12.48 6.82
C GLY A 89 -6.65 12.68 6.92
N ALA A 90 -7.43 11.62 6.72
CA ALA A 90 -8.88 11.59 6.92
C ALA A 90 -9.28 10.44 7.84
N PRO A 91 -10.38 10.56 8.60
CA PRO A 91 -10.92 9.44 9.37
C PRO A 91 -11.23 8.23 8.49
N THR A 92 -11.17 7.03 9.08
CA THR A 92 -11.61 5.78 8.46
C THR A 92 -12.67 5.10 9.33
N ALA A 93 -13.61 4.40 8.70
CA ALA A 93 -14.55 3.51 9.39
C ALA A 93 -13.96 2.12 9.67
N ALA A 94 -12.80 1.78 9.11
CA ALA A 94 -12.09 0.55 9.44
C ALA A 94 -11.54 0.60 10.88
N ALA A 95 -11.54 -0.53 11.57
CA ALA A 95 -10.92 -0.62 12.89
C ALA A 95 -9.40 -0.62 12.74
N THR A 96 -8.72 0.39 13.28
CA THR A 96 -7.26 0.55 13.16
C THR A 96 -6.55 0.47 14.50
N ARG A 97 -5.28 0.03 14.46
CA ARG A 97 -4.31 0.15 15.55
C ARG A 97 -3.43 1.36 15.28
N GLY A 98 -3.49 2.36 16.15
CA GLY A 98 -2.69 3.59 15.98
C GLY A 98 -1.26 3.43 16.50
N VAL A 99 -0.28 3.86 15.72
CA VAL A 99 1.12 4.02 16.19
C VAL A 99 1.42 5.46 16.63
N GLY A 100 0.40 6.31 16.67
CA GLY A 100 0.46 7.71 17.08
C GLY A 100 1.37 8.55 16.19
N ALA A 101 1.37 8.23 14.90
CA ALA A 101 1.95 9.05 13.85
C ALA A 101 1.03 10.25 13.52
N ALA A 102 1.63 11.33 13.07
CA ALA A 102 0.94 12.36 12.32
C ALA A 102 1.12 12.09 10.81
N PRO A 103 0.29 12.68 9.92
CA PRO A 103 0.61 12.75 8.49
C PRO A 103 2.05 13.23 8.26
N GLY A 104 2.74 12.63 7.28
CA GLY A 104 4.08 13.08 6.90
C GLY A 104 4.06 14.44 6.22
N GLY A 105 5.11 15.23 6.42
CA GLY A 105 5.32 16.51 5.73
C GLY A 105 5.71 16.34 4.26
N ASP A 106 6.10 17.45 3.64
CA ASP A 106 6.69 17.45 2.30
C ASP A 106 8.14 16.97 2.41
N VAL A 107 8.55 16.01 1.59
CA VAL A 107 9.92 15.46 1.62
C VAL A 107 11.00 16.51 1.35
N ARG A 108 10.63 17.71 0.86
CA ARG A 108 11.52 18.86 0.68
C ARG A 108 11.75 19.67 1.96
N ASP A 109 10.93 19.46 2.98
CA ASP A 109 11.14 20.07 4.29
C ASP A 109 12.34 19.43 5.00
N PRO A 110 13.01 20.14 5.92
CA PRO A 110 14.17 19.59 6.63
C PRO A 110 13.86 18.34 7.46
N GLU A 111 12.61 18.18 7.94
CA GLU A 111 12.18 17.03 8.76
C GLU A 111 10.74 16.64 8.42
N PRO A 112 10.50 15.86 7.34
CA PRO A 112 9.15 15.44 6.95
C PRO A 112 8.50 14.50 7.98
N VAL A 113 9.28 13.79 8.81
CA VAL A 113 8.76 12.84 9.80
C VAL A 113 9.40 13.02 11.18
N PRO A 114 9.14 14.13 11.90
CA PRO A 114 9.79 14.38 13.19
C PRO A 114 9.54 13.28 14.24
N GLY A 115 8.41 12.58 14.12
CA GLY A 115 8.01 11.47 15.00
C GLY A 115 8.56 10.09 14.63
N ALA A 116 9.47 9.96 13.66
CA ALA A 116 9.90 8.67 13.09
C ALA A 116 10.29 7.63 14.15
N ALA A 117 11.09 8.02 15.15
CA ALA A 117 11.51 7.13 16.23
C ALA A 117 10.33 6.56 17.05
N THR A 118 9.34 7.39 17.36
CA THR A 118 8.17 6.97 18.14
C THR A 118 7.28 6.04 17.31
N VAL A 119 7.09 6.35 16.03
CA VAL A 119 6.31 5.53 15.10
C VAL A 119 6.95 4.15 14.93
N PHE A 120 8.27 4.12 14.70
CA PHE A 120 9.05 2.91 14.56
C PHE A 120 8.93 1.99 15.79
N GLU A 121 9.22 2.50 16.99
CA GLU A 121 9.21 1.68 18.21
C GLU A 121 7.81 1.17 18.58
N ARG A 122 6.77 1.99 18.35
CA ARG A 122 5.38 1.55 18.57
C ARG A 122 4.97 0.48 17.58
N ALA A 123 5.33 0.63 16.31
CA ALA A 123 5.03 -0.37 15.29
C ALA A 123 5.79 -1.68 15.55
N ARG A 124 7.06 -1.61 15.96
CA ARG A 124 7.85 -2.76 16.45
C ARG A 124 7.13 -3.52 17.55
N SER A 125 6.59 -2.79 18.52
CA SER A 125 5.85 -3.36 19.66
C SER A 125 4.51 -4.01 19.29
N LEU A 126 3.96 -3.77 18.08
CA LEU A 126 2.70 -4.36 17.62
C LEU A 126 2.87 -5.76 17.02
N ALA A 127 4.10 -6.18 16.67
CA ALA A 127 4.33 -7.44 15.96
C ALA A 127 3.77 -8.69 16.68
N PRO A 128 3.99 -8.89 18.00
CA PRO A 128 3.40 -10.04 18.71
C PRO A 128 1.86 -10.06 18.67
N ASP A 129 1.24 -8.90 18.88
CA ASP A 129 -0.22 -8.78 18.92
C ASP A 129 -0.87 -9.07 17.56
N LEU A 130 -0.22 -8.64 16.48
CA LEU A 130 -0.66 -8.91 15.10
C LEU A 130 -0.48 -10.38 14.71
N ALA A 131 0.59 -11.02 15.17
CA ALA A 131 0.80 -12.45 14.97
C ALA A 131 -0.22 -13.28 15.76
N ALA A 132 -0.61 -12.84 16.96
CA ALA A 132 -1.57 -13.55 17.80
C ALA A 132 -3.02 -13.45 17.28
N SER A 133 -3.41 -12.37 16.60
CA SER A 133 -4.79 -12.18 16.13
C SER A 133 -5.17 -13.05 14.93
N GLY A 134 -4.18 -13.61 14.21
CA GLY A 134 -4.41 -14.57 13.12
C GLY A 134 -4.66 -16.00 13.56
N SER A 135 -4.21 -16.37 14.77
CA SER A 135 -4.37 -17.70 15.35
C SER A 135 -5.76 -17.84 16.00
N GLY A 136 -6.73 -18.37 15.27
CA GLY A 136 -8.07 -18.66 15.81
C GLY A 136 -8.03 -19.67 16.96
N ASP A 137 -8.96 -19.56 17.90
CA ASP A 137 -9.07 -20.41 19.11
C ASP A 137 -9.20 -21.94 18.86
N ASP A 138 -9.41 -22.36 17.60
CA ASP A 138 -9.53 -23.77 17.17
C ASP A 138 -8.24 -24.35 16.53
N ALA A 139 -7.15 -23.59 16.44
CA ALA A 139 -5.89 -24.06 15.84
C ALA A 139 -5.04 -24.87 16.83
N GLY A 140 -5.47 -26.11 17.11
CA GLY A 140 -4.63 -27.15 17.72
C GLY A 140 -3.52 -27.67 16.79
N GLY A 141 -3.01 -26.83 15.88
CA GLY A 141 -2.03 -27.17 14.86
C GLY A 141 -0.72 -26.40 15.05
N GLU A 142 0.40 -27.10 14.84
CA GLU A 142 1.78 -26.58 14.85
C GLU A 142 2.08 -25.67 13.64
N GLY A 143 1.16 -24.77 13.25
CA GLY A 143 1.34 -23.84 12.14
C GLY A 143 2.06 -22.56 12.57
N THR A 144 2.99 -22.05 11.76
CA THR A 144 3.55 -20.71 11.94
C THR A 144 2.59 -19.67 11.38
N THR A 145 2.33 -18.59 12.14
CA THR A 145 1.56 -17.44 11.65
C THR A 145 2.45 -16.55 10.78
N GLU A 146 1.97 -16.24 9.57
CA GLU A 146 2.64 -15.36 8.62
C GLU A 146 1.90 -14.01 8.53
N LEU A 147 2.63 -12.90 8.65
CA LEU A 147 2.11 -11.56 8.37
C LEU A 147 2.40 -11.18 6.93
N LEU A 148 1.35 -10.94 6.14
CA LEU A 148 1.45 -10.35 4.82
C LEU A 148 1.34 -8.82 4.96
N VAL A 149 2.47 -8.11 5.01
CA VAL A 149 2.50 -6.67 5.29
C VAL A 149 2.43 -5.85 4.00
N ALA A 150 1.44 -4.98 3.92
CA ALA A 150 1.13 -4.11 2.80
C ALA A 150 1.13 -2.64 3.23
N GLU A 151 1.11 -1.73 2.25
CA GLU A 151 1.02 -0.29 2.49
C GLU A 151 -0.05 0.39 1.63
N THR A 152 -0.56 1.52 2.11
CA THR A 152 -1.19 2.54 1.27
C THR A 152 -0.73 3.93 1.70
N ILE A 153 0.11 4.54 0.86
CA ILE A 153 0.51 5.95 0.99
C ILE A 153 0.72 6.62 -0.38
N PRO A 154 -0.20 7.50 -0.82
CA PRO A 154 0.05 8.39 -1.95
C PRO A 154 1.38 9.12 -1.78
N GLY A 155 2.18 9.24 -2.85
CA GLY A 155 3.52 9.83 -2.77
C GLY A 155 4.63 8.89 -2.26
N GLY A 156 4.29 7.71 -1.74
CA GLY A 156 5.22 6.76 -1.12
C GLY A 156 6.43 6.36 -1.97
N THR A 157 6.26 6.28 -3.29
CA THR A 157 7.41 5.96 -4.18
C THR A 157 8.49 7.05 -4.17
N THR A 158 8.15 8.30 -3.86
CA THR A 158 9.11 9.42 -3.80
C THR A 158 9.83 9.47 -2.45
N THR A 159 9.11 9.22 -1.36
CA THR A 159 9.70 9.12 -0.01
C THR A 159 10.54 7.85 0.12
N ALA A 160 10.16 6.74 -0.53
CA ALA A 160 11.01 5.55 -0.67
C ALA A 160 12.32 5.86 -1.41
N LEU A 161 12.28 6.69 -2.46
CA LEU A 161 13.49 7.16 -3.15
C LEU A 161 14.37 7.99 -2.22
N GLY A 162 13.77 8.86 -1.40
CA GLY A 162 14.44 9.65 -0.38
C GLY A 162 15.19 8.78 0.62
N VAL A 163 14.49 7.82 1.23
CA VAL A 163 15.06 6.87 2.18
C VAL A 163 16.20 6.05 1.57
N LEU A 164 16.00 5.45 0.38
CA LEU A 164 17.07 4.67 -0.27
C LEU A 164 18.31 5.54 -0.54
N THR A 165 18.11 6.79 -0.97
CA THR A 165 19.21 7.73 -1.20
C THR A 165 19.91 8.11 0.11
N ALA A 166 19.17 8.38 1.18
CA ALA A 166 19.70 8.72 2.49
C ALA A 166 20.53 7.57 3.11
N LEU A 167 20.11 6.32 2.89
CA LEU A 167 20.80 5.11 3.34
C LEU A 167 22.01 4.74 2.48
N GLY A 168 22.14 5.32 1.27
CA GLY A 168 23.21 4.99 0.33
C GLY A 168 22.95 3.73 -0.49
N GLU A 169 21.67 3.32 -0.58
CA GLU A 169 21.21 2.16 -1.31
C GLU A 169 20.89 2.50 -2.77
N ARG A 170 20.57 1.48 -3.58
CA ARG A 170 20.11 1.70 -4.95
C ARG A 170 18.83 2.55 -4.97
N ALA A 171 18.96 3.79 -5.42
CA ALA A 171 17.89 4.77 -5.54
C ALA A 171 17.01 4.55 -6.80
N ALA A 172 16.36 3.38 -6.88
CA ALA A 172 15.46 3.00 -7.96
C ALA A 172 14.05 2.73 -7.41
N VAL A 173 13.04 3.39 -8.00
CA VAL A 173 11.66 3.32 -7.53
C VAL A 173 10.68 3.26 -8.70
N SER A 174 9.56 2.57 -8.52
CA SER A 174 8.45 2.54 -9.48
C SER A 174 7.58 3.81 -9.40
N SER A 175 6.46 3.84 -10.11
CA SER A 175 5.44 4.88 -10.04
C SER A 175 4.05 4.32 -10.33
N SER A 176 3.04 4.91 -9.69
CA SER A 176 1.62 4.68 -9.98
C SER A 176 1.16 5.29 -11.31
N LEU A 177 1.99 6.12 -11.95
CA LEU A 177 1.77 6.62 -13.30
C LEU A 177 2.27 5.61 -14.34
N PRO A 178 1.66 5.56 -15.55
CA PRO A 178 2.15 4.71 -16.64
C PRO A 178 3.63 4.93 -16.96
N ALA A 179 4.02 6.20 -17.10
CA ALA A 179 5.42 6.61 -17.27
C ALA A 179 5.97 7.13 -15.94
N ASN A 180 7.07 6.55 -15.47
CA ASN A 180 7.70 6.92 -14.20
C ASN A 180 8.43 8.28 -14.31
N PRO A 181 8.03 9.32 -13.56
CA PRO A 181 8.66 10.64 -13.59
C PRO A 181 9.95 10.68 -12.74
N ILE A 182 10.86 9.72 -12.92
CA ILE A 182 11.99 9.48 -12.02
C ILE A 182 12.91 10.71 -11.86
N GLU A 183 13.17 11.45 -12.94
CA GLU A 183 14.00 12.68 -12.89
C GLU A 183 13.35 13.83 -12.10
N ARG A 184 12.01 13.85 -12.01
CA ARG A 184 11.31 14.81 -11.15
C ARG A 184 11.46 14.39 -9.69
N LYS A 185 11.24 13.12 -9.38
CA LYS A 185 11.38 12.56 -8.02
C LYS A 185 12.79 12.74 -7.48
N ARG A 186 13.83 12.45 -8.28
CA ARG A 186 15.24 12.66 -7.90
C ARG A 186 15.53 14.11 -7.52
N ARG A 187 14.94 15.07 -8.22
CA ARG A 187 15.12 16.50 -7.94
C ARG A 187 14.45 16.92 -6.64
N VAL A 188 13.23 16.42 -6.41
CA VAL A 188 12.49 16.63 -5.15
C VAL A 188 13.26 16.04 -3.97
N VAL A 189 13.78 14.83 -4.10
CA VAL A 189 14.60 14.19 -3.05
C VAL A 189 15.90 14.96 -2.82
N ALA A 190 16.59 15.39 -3.87
CA ALA A 190 17.81 16.19 -3.73
C ALA A 190 17.55 17.51 -2.98
N GLU A 191 16.44 18.20 -3.28
CA GLU A 191 16.03 19.41 -2.56
C GLU A 191 15.81 19.16 -1.06
N GLY A 192 15.16 18.05 -0.69
CA GLY A 192 14.97 17.65 0.71
C GLY A 192 16.25 17.27 1.44
N LEU A 193 17.14 16.53 0.78
CA LEU A 193 18.46 16.20 1.31
C LEU A 193 19.31 17.47 1.55
N ASP A 194 19.31 18.41 0.60
CA ASP A 194 19.97 19.71 0.77
C ASP A 194 19.37 20.52 1.93
N ALA A 195 18.03 20.53 2.07
CA ALA A 195 17.33 21.24 3.13
C ALA A 195 17.57 20.66 4.54
N SER A 196 17.73 19.34 4.64
CA SER A 196 18.07 18.63 5.88
C SER A 196 19.57 18.65 6.20
N GLY A 197 20.43 19.06 5.24
CA GLY A 197 21.88 19.01 5.38
C GLY A 197 22.43 17.58 5.35
N LEU A 198 21.69 16.65 4.75
CA LEU A 198 22.05 15.24 4.65
C LEU A 198 22.65 14.93 3.28
N ASP A 199 23.92 14.49 3.25
CA ASP A 199 24.50 13.96 2.02
C ASP A 199 23.85 12.60 1.66
N PRO A 200 23.78 12.22 0.37
CA PRO A 200 23.42 10.84 -0.01
C PRO A 200 24.29 9.80 0.71
N GLY A 201 23.67 8.80 1.34
CA GLY A 201 24.35 7.83 2.20
C GLY A 201 24.72 8.34 3.60
N GLY A 202 24.42 9.59 3.93
CA GLY A 202 24.74 10.21 5.22
C GLY A 202 24.02 9.58 6.41
N ALA A 203 22.94 8.83 6.18
CA ALA A 203 22.20 8.10 7.20
C ALA A 203 22.43 6.57 7.13
N ALA A 204 23.49 6.11 6.44
CA ALA A 204 23.84 4.70 6.40
C ALA A 204 24.07 4.15 7.81
N GLY A 205 23.24 3.18 8.21
CA GLY A 205 23.27 2.56 9.55
C GLY A 205 22.44 3.32 10.58
N ASP A 206 21.71 4.36 10.18
CA ASP A 206 20.75 5.09 11.01
C ASP A 206 19.38 5.17 10.31
N PRO A 207 18.59 4.08 10.36
CA PRO A 207 17.32 4.02 9.65
C PRO A 207 16.27 4.99 10.20
N ILE A 208 16.32 5.31 11.50
CA ILE A 208 15.40 6.27 12.09
C ILE A 208 15.69 7.68 11.54
N GLU A 209 16.97 8.06 11.45
CA GLU A 209 17.37 9.34 10.86
C GLU A 209 17.00 9.42 9.37
N ALA A 210 17.22 8.34 8.61
CA ALA A 210 16.86 8.28 7.20
C ALA A 210 15.35 8.55 6.97
N VAL A 211 14.47 7.94 7.77
CA VAL A 211 13.02 8.20 7.65
C VAL A 211 12.65 9.58 8.14
N ARG A 212 13.25 10.04 9.25
CA ARG A 212 12.98 11.36 9.83
C ARG A 212 13.22 12.49 8.82
N LEU A 213 14.29 12.37 8.03
CA LEU A 213 14.77 13.40 7.11
C LEU A 213 14.31 13.22 5.65
N ALA A 214 13.98 12.01 5.21
CA ALA A 214 13.72 11.75 3.79
C ALA A 214 12.57 10.77 3.51
N GLY A 215 11.85 10.33 4.53
CA GLY A 215 10.82 9.30 4.42
C GLY A 215 9.39 9.78 4.65
N ASP A 216 8.56 8.83 5.06
CA ASP A 216 7.17 9.02 5.43
C ASP A 216 6.85 8.14 6.66
N PRO A 217 5.75 8.38 7.38
CA PRO A 217 5.45 7.62 8.59
C PRO A 217 5.05 6.17 8.33
N VAL A 218 4.62 5.81 7.11
CA VAL A 218 4.33 4.41 6.75
C VAL A 218 5.63 3.62 6.65
N LEU A 219 6.69 4.18 6.05
CA LEU A 219 8.02 3.57 6.04
C LEU A 219 8.57 3.37 7.46
N ALA A 220 8.40 4.34 8.37
CA ALA A 220 8.77 4.17 9.79
C ALA A 220 8.02 3.01 10.44
N ALA A 221 6.70 2.93 10.23
CA ALA A 221 5.86 1.91 10.83
C ALA A 221 6.15 0.50 10.27
N VAL A 222 6.27 0.36 8.95
CA VAL A 222 6.61 -0.91 8.31
C VAL A 222 8.01 -1.38 8.73
N ALA A 223 9.00 -0.49 8.76
CA ALA A 223 10.34 -0.85 9.22
C ALA A 223 10.32 -1.32 10.69
N GLY A 224 9.59 -0.62 11.56
CA GLY A 224 9.39 -1.04 12.94
C GLY A 224 8.76 -2.43 13.05
N LEU A 225 7.67 -2.68 12.30
CA LEU A 225 7.01 -3.99 12.24
C LEU A 225 7.96 -5.09 11.79
N LEU A 226 8.80 -4.84 10.77
CA LEU A 226 9.79 -5.82 10.28
C LEU A 226 10.81 -6.18 11.36
N VAL A 227 11.31 -5.19 12.09
CA VAL A 227 12.22 -5.43 13.23
C VAL A 227 11.51 -6.22 14.33
N GLY A 228 10.27 -5.83 14.67
CA GLY A 228 9.49 -6.55 15.70
C GLY A 228 9.21 -8.01 15.32
N CYS A 229 8.90 -8.27 14.05
CA CYS A 229 8.73 -9.64 13.56
C CYS A 229 10.05 -10.42 13.59
N ALA A 230 11.19 -9.77 13.33
CA ALA A 230 12.49 -10.42 13.43
C ALA A 230 12.86 -10.75 14.88
N ASP A 231 12.57 -9.86 15.83
CA ASP A 231 12.83 -10.07 17.26
C ASP A 231 12.01 -11.24 17.83
N GLU A 232 10.76 -11.37 17.38
CA GLU A 232 9.76 -12.32 17.88
C GLU A 232 9.67 -13.59 17.01
N GLU A 233 10.58 -13.74 16.04
CA GLU A 233 10.64 -14.86 15.10
C GLU A 233 9.32 -15.12 14.33
N VAL A 234 8.56 -14.04 14.07
CA VAL A 234 7.33 -14.07 13.26
C VAL A 234 7.70 -14.11 11.77
N ASP A 235 7.00 -14.95 11.01
CA ASP A 235 7.15 -14.98 9.56
C ASP A 235 6.45 -13.78 8.93
N ILE A 236 7.12 -13.15 7.97
CA ILE A 236 6.64 -11.92 7.34
C ILE A 236 6.95 -11.93 5.84
N THR A 237 5.96 -11.58 5.04
CA THR A 237 6.09 -11.34 3.59
C THR A 237 5.71 -9.90 3.28
N LEU A 238 6.58 -9.21 2.56
CA LEU A 238 6.33 -7.85 2.09
C LEU A 238 5.44 -7.90 0.85
N ALA A 239 4.21 -7.38 0.94
CA ALA A 239 3.23 -7.33 -0.15
C ALA A 239 3.18 -5.93 -0.78
N GLY A 240 4.11 -5.64 -1.69
CA GLY A 240 4.22 -4.33 -2.29
C GLY A 240 5.47 -4.19 -3.17
N GLY A 241 5.67 -2.98 -3.70
CA GLY A 241 6.75 -2.69 -4.63
C GLY A 241 7.97 -2.06 -3.96
N THR A 242 8.52 -1.05 -4.64
CA THR A 242 9.77 -0.37 -4.21
C THR A 242 9.65 0.31 -2.84
N GLN A 243 8.44 0.66 -2.38
CA GLN A 243 8.25 1.17 -1.01
C GLN A 243 8.58 0.11 0.05
N LEU A 244 8.12 -1.13 -0.11
CA LEU A 244 8.42 -2.18 0.86
C LEU A 244 9.85 -2.68 0.75
N ALA A 245 10.47 -2.60 -0.44
CA ALA A 245 11.91 -2.78 -0.57
C ALA A 245 12.70 -1.70 0.23
N ALA A 246 12.27 -0.43 0.19
CA ALA A 246 12.87 0.62 1.02
C ALA A 246 12.65 0.37 2.53
N ALA A 247 11.48 -0.14 2.94
CA ALA A 247 11.25 -0.56 4.31
C ALA A 247 12.15 -1.74 4.74
N ALA A 248 12.42 -2.68 3.82
CA ALA A 248 13.39 -3.74 4.06
C ALA A 248 14.81 -3.19 4.22
N ALA A 249 15.22 -2.21 3.41
CA ALA A 249 16.51 -1.53 3.59
C ALA A 249 16.62 -0.89 4.98
N LEU A 250 15.58 -0.18 5.43
CA LEU A 250 15.53 0.37 6.79
C LEU A 250 15.69 -0.72 7.86
N ALA A 251 14.98 -1.84 7.74
CA ALA A 251 15.08 -2.96 8.67
C ALA A 251 16.49 -3.58 8.69
N ARG A 252 17.15 -3.71 7.53
CA ARG A 252 18.56 -4.18 7.44
C ARG A 252 19.51 -3.21 8.13
N HIS A 253 19.35 -1.91 7.89
CA HIS A 253 20.13 -0.88 8.60
C HIS A 253 19.83 -0.83 10.10
N ALA A 254 18.71 -1.40 10.55
CA ALA A 254 18.38 -1.61 11.97
C ALA A 254 18.93 -2.93 12.55
N GLY A 255 19.62 -3.75 11.75
CA GLY A 255 20.23 -5.01 12.18
C GLY A 255 19.44 -6.28 11.84
N VAL A 256 18.42 -6.20 10.98
CA VAL A 256 17.71 -7.40 10.51
C VAL A 256 18.52 -8.10 9.41
N ASP A 257 19.24 -9.16 9.80
CA ASP A 257 20.13 -9.94 8.93
C ASP A 257 19.48 -11.22 8.35
N ARG A 258 18.15 -11.22 8.14
CA ARG A 258 17.43 -12.33 7.49
C ARG A 258 16.98 -11.95 6.08
N ARG A 259 17.03 -12.92 5.17
CA ARG A 259 16.42 -12.82 3.84
C ARG A 259 14.90 -12.72 3.99
N LEU A 260 14.30 -11.67 3.44
CA LEU A 260 12.87 -11.41 3.52
C LEU A 260 12.17 -11.69 2.18
N PRO A 261 10.99 -12.33 2.17
CA PRO A 261 10.15 -12.42 0.97
C PRO A 261 9.56 -11.05 0.58
N LEU A 262 9.55 -10.76 -0.73
CA LEU A 262 8.89 -9.62 -1.33
C LEU A 262 7.99 -10.12 -2.47
N ALA A 263 6.68 -9.99 -2.30
CA ALA A 263 5.68 -10.34 -3.29
C ALA A 263 5.05 -9.07 -3.89
N THR A 264 5.18 -8.92 -5.20
CA THR A 264 4.67 -7.77 -5.96
C THR A 264 3.95 -8.22 -7.24
N THR A 265 3.57 -7.29 -8.11
CA THR A 265 2.99 -7.59 -9.42
C THR A 265 4.06 -7.64 -10.51
N SER A 266 3.81 -8.38 -11.60
CA SER A 266 4.64 -8.31 -12.82
C SER A 266 4.75 -6.88 -13.36
N LEU A 267 3.70 -6.06 -13.20
CA LEU A 267 3.68 -4.64 -13.60
C LEU A 267 4.79 -3.80 -12.94
N VAL A 268 5.23 -4.17 -11.73
CA VAL A 268 6.37 -3.51 -11.06
C VAL A 268 7.68 -4.25 -11.33
N ALA A 269 7.68 -5.58 -11.27
CA ALA A 269 8.89 -6.38 -11.46
C ALA A 269 9.50 -6.22 -12.86
N ASP A 270 8.66 -6.08 -13.88
CA ASP A 270 9.05 -5.91 -15.28
C ASP A 270 9.24 -4.44 -15.69
N ASP A 271 8.99 -3.47 -14.80
CA ASP A 271 9.22 -2.05 -15.07
C ASP A 271 10.73 -1.74 -15.02
N PRO A 272 11.39 -1.50 -16.18
CA PRO A 272 12.84 -1.29 -16.22
C PRO A 272 13.24 0.03 -15.54
N THR A 273 12.30 0.95 -15.30
CA THR A 273 12.58 2.19 -14.58
C THR A 273 12.57 2.02 -13.06
N ALA A 274 11.93 0.96 -12.57
CA ALA A 274 11.89 0.60 -11.15
C ALA A 274 13.12 -0.24 -10.74
N ASP A 275 13.64 -1.06 -11.66
CA ASP A 275 14.78 -1.97 -11.45
C ASP A 275 14.68 -2.78 -10.15
N LEU A 276 13.44 -3.18 -9.81
CA LEU A 276 13.12 -3.84 -8.55
C LEU A 276 13.84 -5.19 -8.39
N PRO A 277 13.99 -6.05 -9.42
CA PRO A 277 14.74 -7.29 -9.29
C PRO A 277 16.18 -7.06 -8.82
N ALA A 278 16.81 -6.01 -9.33
CA ALA A 278 18.17 -5.69 -8.94
C ALA A 278 18.19 -5.11 -7.51
N LEU A 279 17.27 -4.19 -7.17
CA LEU A 279 17.16 -3.66 -5.79
C LEU A 279 16.92 -4.79 -4.77
N ALA A 280 16.05 -5.74 -5.10
CA ALA A 280 15.79 -6.92 -4.29
C ALA A 280 17.05 -7.78 -4.11
N ALA A 281 17.87 -7.94 -5.17
CA ALA A 281 19.14 -8.65 -5.06
C ALA A 281 20.15 -7.96 -4.16
N ASP A 282 20.28 -6.63 -4.25
CA ASP A 282 21.17 -5.83 -3.39
C ASP A 282 20.77 -5.96 -1.90
N LEU A 283 19.46 -6.00 -1.62
CA LEU A 283 18.89 -6.09 -0.27
C LEU A 283 18.68 -7.53 0.23
N ASP A 284 19.12 -8.54 -0.52
CA ASP A 284 18.93 -9.96 -0.24
C ASP A 284 17.45 -10.34 0.03
N LEU A 285 16.55 -9.88 -0.85
CA LEU A 285 15.12 -10.19 -0.83
C LEU A 285 14.79 -11.36 -1.77
N THR A 286 13.81 -12.18 -1.40
CA THR A 286 13.23 -13.19 -2.29
C THR A 286 12.05 -12.59 -3.04
N LEU A 287 12.29 -12.15 -4.28
CA LEU A 287 11.26 -11.53 -5.11
C LEU A 287 10.35 -12.58 -5.76
N ALA A 288 9.03 -12.41 -5.58
CA ALA A 288 7.99 -13.07 -6.33
C ALA A 288 7.12 -12.01 -7.02
N ALA A 289 6.74 -12.26 -8.27
CA ALA A 289 5.91 -11.35 -9.06
C ALA A 289 4.68 -12.10 -9.56
N ALA A 290 3.49 -11.66 -9.14
CA ALA A 290 2.23 -12.23 -9.55
C ALA A 290 1.69 -11.53 -10.81
N ASP A 291 1.15 -12.31 -11.74
CA ASP A 291 0.50 -11.80 -12.95
C ASP A 291 -0.84 -12.51 -13.16
N PRO A 292 -1.98 -11.86 -12.86
CA PRO A 292 -3.30 -12.44 -13.11
C PRO A 292 -3.74 -12.23 -14.56
N GLY A 293 -2.86 -11.83 -15.48
CA GLY A 293 -3.16 -11.66 -16.91
C GLY A 293 -4.14 -10.52 -17.18
N PHE A 294 -3.94 -9.32 -16.62
CA PHE A 294 -4.87 -8.19 -16.77
C PHE A 294 -5.26 -7.88 -18.22
N ALA A 295 -4.34 -8.08 -19.17
CA ALA A 295 -4.56 -7.84 -20.60
C ALA A 295 -5.51 -8.85 -21.28
N GLU A 296 -5.82 -9.97 -20.62
CA GLU A 296 -6.73 -11.01 -21.12
C GLU A 296 -8.20 -10.68 -20.84
N GLY A 297 -8.48 -9.73 -19.96
CA GLY A 297 -9.83 -9.33 -19.60
C GLY A 297 -10.36 -8.16 -20.42
N ASP A 298 -11.66 -8.19 -20.73
CA ASP A 298 -12.33 -7.12 -21.50
C ASP A 298 -12.84 -5.95 -20.62
N HIS A 299 -12.74 -6.07 -19.30
CA HIS A 299 -13.27 -5.06 -18.38
C HIS A 299 -12.39 -3.79 -18.36
N PRO A 300 -12.96 -2.56 -18.44
CA PRO A 300 -12.19 -1.32 -18.51
C PRO A 300 -11.15 -1.12 -17.40
N ALA A 301 -11.45 -1.58 -16.19
CA ALA A 301 -10.50 -1.52 -15.08
C ALA A 301 -9.28 -2.42 -15.27
N LEU A 302 -9.47 -3.64 -15.78
CA LEU A 302 -8.37 -4.57 -16.08
C LEU A 302 -7.48 -3.99 -17.19
N ALA A 303 -8.10 -3.41 -18.22
CA ALA A 303 -7.39 -2.72 -19.29
C ALA A 303 -6.56 -1.52 -18.78
N ALA A 304 -6.99 -0.84 -17.71
CA ALA A 304 -6.22 0.24 -17.11
C ALA A 304 -4.96 -0.28 -16.38
N TYR A 305 -5.08 -1.35 -15.57
CA TYR A 305 -3.92 -2.02 -14.98
C TYR A 305 -2.95 -2.56 -16.05
N ALA A 306 -3.48 -3.17 -17.11
CA ALA A 306 -2.67 -3.68 -18.23
C ALA A 306 -1.86 -2.59 -18.95
N ARG A 307 -2.28 -1.31 -18.89
CA ARG A 307 -1.51 -0.16 -19.39
C ARG A 307 -0.46 0.36 -18.42
N GLY A 308 -0.28 -0.29 -17.27
CA GLY A 308 0.65 0.12 -16.23
C GLY A 308 0.15 1.27 -15.36
N GLU A 309 -1.17 1.49 -15.26
CA GLU A 309 -1.74 2.40 -14.26
C GLU A 309 -1.80 1.71 -12.89
N ALA A 310 -1.52 2.45 -11.82
CA ALA A 310 -1.40 2.00 -10.42
C ALA A 310 -0.26 0.99 -10.18
N LYS A 311 -0.17 -0.10 -10.95
CA LYS A 311 0.80 -1.21 -10.91
C LYS A 311 0.76 -2.05 -9.63
N GLU A 312 0.72 -1.42 -8.47
CA GLU A 312 0.80 -2.03 -7.15
C GLU A 312 0.17 -1.11 -6.09
N GLY A 313 -0.07 -1.65 -4.89
CA GLY A 313 -0.51 -0.94 -3.70
C GLY A 313 -1.46 -1.80 -2.90
N VAL A 314 -1.66 -1.49 -1.62
CA VAL A 314 -2.65 -2.16 -0.75
C VAL A 314 -2.47 -3.69 -0.71
N GLY A 315 -1.26 -4.20 -0.95
CA GLY A 315 -0.97 -5.63 -0.94
C GLY A 315 -1.47 -6.40 -2.16
N MET A 316 -1.76 -5.72 -3.27
CA MET A 316 -2.25 -6.33 -4.51
C MET A 316 -1.34 -7.47 -4.97
N GLY A 317 -0.03 -7.24 -5.13
CA GLY A 317 0.90 -8.29 -5.56
C GLY A 317 0.99 -9.48 -4.60
N GLY A 318 1.10 -9.19 -3.30
CA GLY A 318 1.17 -10.25 -2.27
C GLY A 318 -0.09 -11.09 -2.19
N THR A 319 -1.28 -10.48 -2.25
CA THR A 319 -2.54 -11.22 -2.25
C THR A 319 -2.72 -12.04 -3.54
N LEU A 320 -2.36 -11.50 -4.70
CA LEU A 320 -2.36 -12.28 -5.95
C LEU A 320 -1.46 -13.52 -5.86
N ALA A 321 -0.27 -13.39 -5.27
CA ALA A 321 0.62 -14.53 -5.03
C ALA A 321 0.00 -15.56 -4.04
N LEU A 322 -0.77 -15.11 -3.04
CA LEU A 322 -1.55 -16.02 -2.19
C LEU A 322 -2.62 -16.77 -2.98
N ALA A 323 -3.33 -16.08 -3.89
CA ALA A 323 -4.37 -16.69 -4.74
C ALA A 323 -3.79 -17.78 -5.64
N GLU A 324 -2.64 -17.51 -6.27
CA GLU A 324 -1.91 -18.48 -7.09
C GLU A 324 -1.51 -19.70 -6.25
N ARG A 325 -0.92 -19.50 -5.06
CA ARG A 325 -0.57 -20.59 -4.12
C ARG A 325 -1.78 -21.40 -3.67
N ALA A 326 -2.94 -20.78 -3.57
CA ALA A 326 -4.20 -21.44 -3.23
C ALA A 326 -4.86 -22.15 -4.42
N GLY A 327 -4.29 -22.05 -5.64
CA GLY A 327 -4.83 -22.66 -6.85
C GLY A 327 -6.09 -21.97 -7.38
N VAL A 328 -6.29 -20.70 -7.06
CA VAL A 328 -7.36 -19.89 -7.66
C VAL A 328 -6.98 -19.59 -9.10
N ALA A 329 -7.89 -19.84 -10.03
CA ALA A 329 -7.65 -19.60 -11.45
C ALA A 329 -7.63 -18.10 -11.79
N ASP A 330 -6.75 -17.70 -12.70
CA ASP A 330 -6.56 -16.28 -13.06
C ASP A 330 -7.83 -15.65 -13.65
N ASP A 331 -8.63 -16.40 -14.39
CA ASP A 331 -9.92 -15.95 -14.91
C ASP A 331 -10.90 -15.61 -13.77
N ALA A 332 -10.98 -16.45 -12.73
CA ALA A 332 -11.78 -16.18 -11.55
C ALA A 332 -11.30 -14.94 -10.78
N VAL A 333 -9.98 -14.71 -10.73
CA VAL A 333 -9.41 -13.47 -10.16
C VAL A 333 -9.86 -12.26 -10.98
N ARG A 334 -9.69 -12.28 -12.30
CA ARG A 334 -10.09 -11.18 -13.19
C ARG A 334 -11.59 -10.88 -13.12
N ASP A 335 -12.42 -11.92 -13.16
CA ASP A 335 -13.88 -11.80 -13.04
C ASP A 335 -14.28 -11.19 -11.70
N ARG A 336 -13.60 -11.58 -10.61
CA ARG A 336 -13.88 -11.00 -9.29
C ARG A 336 -13.46 -9.54 -9.20
N ILE A 337 -12.31 -9.17 -9.76
CA ILE A 337 -11.84 -7.78 -9.82
C ILE A 337 -12.86 -6.92 -10.57
N ALA A 338 -13.36 -7.40 -11.72
CA ALA A 338 -14.41 -6.71 -12.48
C ALA A 338 -15.69 -6.55 -11.63
N ALA A 339 -16.18 -7.62 -11.00
CA ALA A 339 -17.38 -7.58 -10.18
C ALA A 339 -17.27 -6.64 -8.96
N VAL A 340 -16.12 -6.61 -8.28
CA VAL A 340 -15.87 -5.67 -7.18
C VAL A 340 -15.82 -4.23 -7.71
N THR A 341 -15.17 -4.00 -8.85
CA THR A 341 -15.12 -2.68 -9.49
C THR A 341 -16.52 -2.18 -9.83
N ASP A 342 -17.33 -2.98 -10.51
CA ASP A 342 -18.69 -2.62 -10.90
C ASP A 342 -19.55 -2.28 -9.70
N ARG A 343 -19.45 -3.06 -8.61
CA ARG A 343 -20.15 -2.79 -7.36
C ARG A 343 -19.78 -1.42 -6.78
N LEU A 344 -18.49 -1.11 -6.72
CA LEU A 344 -17.99 0.15 -6.17
C LEU A 344 -18.37 1.36 -7.04
N LEU A 345 -18.32 1.22 -8.37
CA LEU A 345 -18.64 2.30 -9.30
C LEU A 345 -20.15 2.51 -9.47
N ALA A 346 -20.97 1.46 -9.33
CA ALA A 346 -22.43 1.58 -9.34
C ALA A 346 -22.96 2.40 -8.16
N GLU A 347 -22.32 2.30 -6.98
CA GLU A 347 -22.64 3.11 -5.80
C GLU A 347 -22.32 4.61 -5.98
N ARG A 348 -21.58 4.98 -7.04
CA ARG A 348 -21.23 6.37 -7.39
C ARG A 348 -22.28 7.07 -8.26
N ALA A 349 -23.22 6.34 -8.88
CA ALA A 349 -24.25 6.96 -9.70
C ALA A 349 -25.18 7.81 -8.81
N PRO A 350 -25.45 9.09 -9.15
CA PRO A 350 -26.37 9.90 -8.37
C PRO A 350 -27.72 9.19 -8.31
N ARG A 351 -28.27 9.00 -7.10
CA ARG A 351 -29.70 8.73 -6.96
C ARG A 351 -30.42 9.94 -7.56
N ASP A 352 -31.12 9.74 -8.67
CA ASP A 352 -32.01 10.76 -9.25
C ASP A 352 -32.89 11.35 -8.14
N PRO A 353 -32.91 12.69 -7.95
CA PRO A 353 -33.76 13.30 -6.95
C PRO A 353 -35.24 13.39 -7.39
N ASP A 354 -35.60 12.98 -8.60
CA ASP A 354 -36.98 13.07 -9.10
C ASP A 354 -37.75 11.76 -8.94
N GLY A 355 -38.06 11.43 -7.70
CA GLY A 355 -39.25 10.64 -7.35
C GLY A 355 -40.50 11.51 -7.42
N SER A 356 -40.80 12.12 -8.58
CA SER A 356 -42.08 12.80 -8.78
C SER A 356 -43.16 11.78 -9.13
N THR A 357 -43.97 11.41 -8.14
CA THR A 357 -45.26 10.74 -8.36
C THR A 357 -46.13 11.63 -9.26
N PRO A 358 -46.65 11.14 -10.40
CA PRO A 358 -47.64 11.89 -11.16
C PRO A 358 -48.95 11.85 -10.38
N THR A 359 -49.35 12.98 -9.81
CA THR A 359 -50.71 13.19 -9.31
C THR A 359 -51.67 13.10 -10.48
N SER A 360 -52.38 11.99 -10.58
CA SER A 360 -53.50 11.82 -11.50
C SER A 360 -54.58 12.84 -11.14
N GLY A 361 -54.80 13.79 -12.06
CA GLY A 361 -55.97 14.66 -12.01
C GLY A 361 -57.26 13.86 -12.21
N GLY A 362 -58.30 14.28 -11.50
CA GLY A 362 -59.65 13.79 -11.71
C GLY A 362 -60.59 14.23 -10.60
N ASP A 363 -61.26 15.37 -10.79
CA ASP A 363 -62.57 15.63 -10.18
C ASP A 363 -63.56 15.96 -11.30
N PRO A 364 -64.69 15.24 -11.41
CA PRO A 364 -65.79 15.60 -12.30
C PRO A 364 -67.04 16.05 -11.50
N PRO A 365 -68.12 16.40 -12.22
CA PRO A 365 -68.59 17.77 -12.46
C PRO A 365 -69.28 18.48 -11.29
#